data_AF-A0A0L6W8L5-F1
#
_entry.id   AF-A0A0L6W8L5-F1
#
_cell.length_a   1.000
_cell.length_b   1.000
_cell.length_c   1.000
_cell.angle_alpha   90.00
_cell.angle_beta   90.00
_cell.angle_gamma   90.00
#
_symmetry.space_group_name_H-M   'P 1'
#
loop_
_entity.id
_entity.type
_entity.pdbx_description
1 polymer ?
#
loop_
_entity_poly.entity_id
_entity_poly.type
_entity_poly.pdbx_seq_one_letter_code
_entity_poly.pdbx_strand_id
1 'polypeptide(L)'
;ALVVDYLARHGYTRTVAAFVRESTVRELDPDGDDVGIAQDVPPDELARIEQSNQIYRHIQSGRLDAATRLLQSHFPAVLAGPRPDRPPPHTPRRISDAIPYACATSTDPAHLSLNLRVQAFIEACRTRPLHDTDDPPPSTDQIALLTMAQKLLAHAQILPNESDRRLFTAELKNVGALLAYKVPEDSTMRKYLAQERRDAVADQIHRAIFESSGVCSISSLELLVRYTESVWYFANKMGVKPRPGALLPPTQQKEPETVPIFHLGLFLDLK
;
A
#
# COMPACT_ATOMS: atom_id res chain seq x y z
N ALA A 1 20.80 3.96 11.53
CA ALA A 1 19.47 4.15 12.15
C ALA A 1 18.37 4.52 11.14
N LEU A 2 18.31 5.77 10.64
CA LEU A 2 17.17 6.27 9.82
C LEU A 2 16.94 5.51 8.50
N VAL A 3 18.02 5.15 7.80
CA VAL A 3 17.94 4.43 6.52
C VAL A 3 17.47 2.99 6.73
N VAL A 4 18.00 2.29 7.73
CA VAL A 4 17.57 0.93 8.10
C VAL A 4 16.08 0.91 8.47
N ASP A 5 15.67 1.88 9.28
CA ASP A 5 14.29 2.10 9.73
C ASP A 5 13.31 2.38 8.56
N TYR A 6 13.76 3.14 7.54
CA TYR A 6 13.03 3.33 6.29
C TYR A 6 12.95 2.01 5.50
N LEU A 7 14.10 1.37 5.25
CA LEU A 7 14.18 0.15 4.44
C LEU A 7 13.34 -0.99 5.04
N ALA A 8 13.36 -1.13 6.36
CA ALA A 8 12.55 -2.09 7.09
C ALA A 8 11.04 -1.86 6.90
N ARG A 9 10.56 -0.61 7.05
CA ARG A 9 9.13 -0.30 6.88
C ARG A 9 8.62 -0.47 5.45
N HIS A 10 9.47 -0.22 4.48
CA HIS A 10 9.16 -0.42 3.06
C HIS A 10 9.43 -1.86 2.58
N GLY A 11 9.81 -2.77 3.47
CA GLY A 11 9.91 -4.18 3.15
C GLY A 11 11.20 -4.59 2.42
N TYR A 12 12.22 -3.74 2.39
CA TYR A 12 13.50 -4.04 1.75
C TYR A 12 14.42 -4.87 2.65
N THR A 13 13.93 -6.03 3.13
CA THR A 13 14.62 -6.91 4.10
C THR A 13 16.02 -7.33 3.66
N ARG A 14 16.19 -7.65 2.38
CA ARG A 14 17.51 -7.99 1.79
C ARG A 14 18.46 -6.80 1.83
N THR A 15 17.96 -5.61 1.52
CA THR A 15 18.74 -4.38 1.55
C THR A 15 19.08 -3.98 2.99
N VAL A 16 18.16 -4.19 3.94
CA VAL A 16 18.45 -4.04 5.37
C VAL A 16 19.59 -4.95 5.79
N ALA A 17 19.51 -6.26 5.46
CA ALA A 17 20.56 -7.22 5.83
C ALA A 17 21.92 -6.88 5.19
N ALA A 18 21.93 -6.47 3.91
CA ALA A 18 23.14 -6.02 3.24
C ALA A 18 23.69 -4.73 3.86
N PHE A 19 22.82 -3.75 4.10
CA PHE A 19 23.17 -2.46 4.67
C PHE A 19 23.72 -2.60 6.09
N VAL A 20 23.09 -3.41 6.96
CA VAL A 20 23.58 -3.68 8.31
C VAL A 20 24.96 -4.34 8.26
N ARG A 21 25.16 -5.35 7.40
CA ARG A 21 26.45 -6.02 7.22
C ARG A 21 27.55 -5.07 6.70
N GLU A 22 27.20 -4.11 5.86
CA GLU A 22 28.16 -3.17 5.26
C GLU A 22 28.36 -1.90 6.08
N SER A 23 27.40 -1.55 6.93
CA SER A 23 27.41 -0.33 7.76
C SER A 23 27.88 -0.57 9.19
N THR A 24 28.36 -1.78 9.52
CA THR A 24 29.20 -1.97 10.71
C THR A 24 30.46 -1.14 10.53
N VAL A 25 30.39 0.12 10.93
CA VAL A 25 31.56 0.92 11.27
C VAL A 25 32.23 0.13 12.39
N ARG A 26 33.35 -0.49 12.08
CA ARG A 26 34.24 -1.08 13.08
C ARG A 26 34.79 0.08 13.89
N GLU A 27 34.08 0.46 14.96
CA GLU A 27 34.69 1.26 15.99
C GLU A 27 35.71 0.34 16.67
N LEU A 28 36.97 0.55 16.33
CA LEU A 28 38.09 -0.09 17.02
C LEU A 28 38.30 0.70 18.30
N ASP A 29 38.36 -0.01 19.43
CA ASP A 29 38.77 0.61 20.68
C ASP A 29 40.27 1.01 20.62
N PRO A 30 40.79 1.72 21.62
CA PRO A 30 42.20 2.11 21.66
C PRO A 30 43.19 0.92 21.58
N ASP A 31 42.74 -0.28 21.92
CA ASP A 31 43.52 -1.52 21.92
C ASP A 31 43.41 -2.27 20.57
N GLY A 32 42.55 -1.81 19.66
CA GLY A 32 42.31 -2.41 18.35
C GLY A 32 41.29 -3.55 18.36
N ASP A 33 40.56 -3.73 19.46
CA ASP A 33 39.48 -4.69 19.57
C ASP A 33 38.18 -4.11 18.98
N ASP A 34 37.41 -4.98 18.33
CA ASP A 34 36.18 -4.63 17.62
C ASP A 34 35.05 -4.39 18.63
N VAL A 35 34.85 -3.13 19.05
CA VAL A 35 33.68 -2.71 19.84
C VAL A 35 32.53 -2.36 18.89
N GLY A 36 32.01 -3.38 18.22
CA GLY A 36 30.87 -3.23 17.33
C GLY A 36 29.66 -2.65 18.06
N ILE A 37 29.26 -1.41 17.74
CA ILE A 37 27.90 -0.94 17.99
C ILE A 37 27.01 -1.61 16.95
N ALA A 38 26.76 -2.90 17.12
CA ALA A 38 25.87 -3.66 16.25
C ALA A 38 24.46 -3.07 16.40
N GLN A 39 24.06 -2.26 15.42
CA GLN A 39 22.67 -1.83 15.28
C GLN A 39 21.89 -3.00 14.67
N ASP A 40 21.84 -4.11 15.41
CA ASP A 40 21.20 -5.34 14.98
C ASP A 40 19.69 -5.15 15.01
N VAL A 41 19.06 -5.23 13.84
CA VAL A 41 17.63 -5.46 13.76
C VAL A 41 17.40 -6.89 14.23
N PRO A 42 16.65 -7.12 15.32
CA PRO A 42 16.46 -8.47 15.83
C PRO A 42 15.86 -9.38 14.74
N PRO A 43 16.31 -10.64 14.63
CA PRO A 43 15.90 -11.54 13.55
C PRO A 43 14.38 -11.75 13.50
N ASP A 44 13.71 -11.67 14.65
CA ASP A 44 12.27 -11.76 14.77
C ASP A 44 11.54 -10.59 14.10
N GLU A 45 12.13 -9.39 14.11
CA GLU A 45 11.57 -8.21 13.45
C GLU A 45 11.72 -8.33 11.92
N LEU A 46 12.87 -8.81 11.43
CA LEU A 46 13.06 -9.11 10.00
C LEU A 46 12.08 -10.18 9.50
N ALA A 47 11.86 -11.23 10.29
CA ALA A 47 10.89 -12.27 9.95
C ALA A 47 9.46 -11.72 9.87
N ARG A 48 9.07 -10.84 10.80
CA ARG A 48 7.76 -10.15 10.76
C ARG A 48 7.62 -9.24 9.54
N ILE A 49 8.66 -8.49 9.18
CA ILE A 49 8.66 -7.64 7.99
C ILE A 49 8.51 -8.50 6.73
N GLU A 50 9.20 -9.63 6.62
CA GLU A 50 9.06 -10.52 5.47
C GLU A 50 7.66 -11.15 5.39
N GLN A 51 7.07 -11.52 6.53
CA GLN A 51 5.68 -11.99 6.58
C GLN A 51 4.70 -10.90 6.10
N SER A 52 4.90 -9.64 6.51
CA SER A 52 4.12 -8.51 6.03
C SER A 52 4.27 -8.31 4.51
N ASN A 53 5.49 -8.40 3.99
CA ASN A 53 5.77 -8.32 2.55
C ASN A 53 5.11 -9.45 1.76
N GLN A 54 5.08 -10.66 2.33
CA GLN A 54 4.42 -11.79 1.70
C GLN A 54 2.92 -11.53 1.57
N ILE A 55 2.28 -11.01 2.62
CA ILE A 55 0.88 -10.59 2.60
C ILE A 55 0.65 -9.50 1.54
N TYR A 56 1.52 -8.49 1.50
CA TYR A 56 1.49 -7.39 0.53
C TYR A 56 1.50 -7.92 -0.91
N ARG A 57 2.46 -8.78 -1.26
CA ARG A 57 2.58 -9.40 -2.59
C ARG A 57 1.37 -10.27 -2.94
N HIS A 58 0.79 -10.99 -1.97
CA HIS A 58 -0.42 -11.77 -2.19
C HIS A 58 -1.62 -10.89 -2.55
N ILE A 59 -1.77 -9.73 -1.90
CA ILE A 59 -2.84 -8.78 -2.22
C ILE A 59 -2.62 -8.19 -3.63
N GLN A 60 -1.39 -7.73 -3.93
CA GLN A 60 -1.06 -7.16 -5.23
C GLN A 60 -1.26 -8.13 -6.41
N SER A 61 -1.04 -9.43 -6.18
CA SER A 61 -1.23 -10.48 -7.18
C SER A 61 -2.65 -11.05 -7.24
N GLY A 62 -3.60 -10.50 -6.48
CA GLY A 62 -5.00 -10.93 -6.49
C GLY A 62 -5.27 -12.24 -5.70
N ARG A 63 -4.32 -12.73 -4.90
CA ARG A 63 -4.45 -13.94 -4.07
C ARG A 63 -4.97 -13.62 -2.66
N LEU A 64 -6.16 -13.04 -2.58
CA LEU A 64 -6.73 -12.49 -1.34
C LEU A 64 -7.00 -13.54 -0.25
N ASP A 65 -7.35 -14.77 -0.64
CA ASP A 65 -7.57 -15.86 0.32
C ASP A 65 -6.26 -16.28 1.02
N ALA A 66 -5.16 -16.33 0.26
CA ALA A 66 -3.83 -16.60 0.82
C ALA A 66 -3.39 -15.48 1.76
N ALA A 67 -3.58 -14.22 1.34
CA ALA A 67 -3.28 -13.05 2.18
C ALA A 67 -4.09 -13.06 3.49
N THR A 68 -5.39 -13.38 3.42
CA THR A 68 -6.27 -13.41 4.60
C THR A 68 -5.86 -14.51 5.58
N ARG A 69 -5.49 -15.69 5.09
CA ARG A 69 -4.97 -16.77 5.95
C ARG A 69 -3.66 -16.39 6.64
N LEU A 70 -2.74 -15.77 5.91
CA LEU A 70 -1.48 -15.30 6.49
C LEU A 70 -1.71 -14.20 7.53
N LEU A 71 -2.62 -13.25 7.27
CA LEU A 71 -3.02 -12.24 8.24
C LEU A 71 -3.57 -12.88 9.53
N GLN A 72 -4.47 -13.85 9.42
CA GLN A 72 -5.03 -14.55 10.57
C GLN A 72 -3.97 -15.36 11.35
N SER A 73 -3.00 -15.93 10.63
CA SER A 73 -1.94 -16.75 11.23
C SER A 73 -0.87 -15.91 11.94
N HIS A 74 -0.43 -14.80 11.33
CA HIS A 74 0.73 -14.03 11.79
C HIS A 74 0.36 -12.72 12.48
N PHE A 75 -0.77 -12.11 12.09
CA PHE A 75 -1.21 -10.79 12.58
C PHE A 75 -2.70 -10.79 12.95
N PRO A 76 -3.18 -11.71 13.81
CA PRO A 76 -4.61 -11.84 14.12
C PRO A 76 -5.21 -10.55 14.68
N ALA A 77 -4.41 -9.74 15.37
CA ALA A 77 -4.82 -8.45 15.93
C ALA A 77 -5.23 -7.40 14.88
N VAL A 78 -4.83 -7.55 13.62
CA VAL A 78 -5.17 -6.61 12.53
C VAL A 78 -6.65 -6.72 12.14
N LEU A 79 -7.19 -7.94 12.21
CA LEU A 79 -8.59 -8.22 11.85
C LEU A 79 -9.47 -8.48 13.07
N ALA A 80 -8.89 -8.66 14.27
CA ALA A 80 -9.63 -8.75 15.51
C ALA A 80 -10.26 -7.39 15.85
N GLY A 81 -11.53 -7.40 16.28
CA GLY A 81 -12.32 -6.19 16.56
C GLY A 81 -11.69 -5.22 17.59
N PRO A 82 -12.29 -4.04 17.75
CA PRO A 82 -11.65 -2.92 18.45
C PRO A 82 -11.25 -3.28 19.88
N ARG A 83 -9.96 -3.06 20.19
CA ARG A 83 -9.47 -3.11 21.58
C ARG A 83 -10.06 -1.92 22.35
N PRO A 84 -10.60 -2.12 23.55
CA PRO A 84 -11.26 -1.05 24.32
C PRO A 84 -10.33 0.09 24.75
N ASP A 85 -9.01 -0.12 24.74
CA ASP A 85 -8.03 0.84 25.26
C ASP A 85 -7.43 1.79 24.20
N ARG A 86 -7.87 1.72 22.93
CA ARG A 86 -7.30 2.58 21.88
C ARG A 86 -8.13 3.87 21.72
N PRO A 87 -7.52 5.06 21.85
CA PRO A 87 -8.21 6.31 21.52
C PRO A 87 -8.70 6.26 20.05
N PRO A 88 -9.85 6.88 19.74
CA PRO A 88 -10.43 6.81 18.41
C PRO A 88 -9.40 7.28 17.38
N PRO A 89 -9.15 6.51 16.30
CA PRO A 89 -8.17 6.90 15.31
C PRO A 89 -8.56 8.26 14.72
N HIS A 90 -7.62 9.21 14.73
CA HIS A 90 -7.78 10.46 14.01
C HIS A 90 -8.06 10.13 12.55
N THR A 91 -9.21 10.57 12.03
CA THR A 91 -9.56 10.42 10.63
C THR A 91 -8.52 11.17 9.80
N PRO A 92 -7.67 10.48 9.00
CA PRO A 92 -6.76 11.19 8.13
C PRO A 92 -7.58 11.86 7.03
N ARG A 93 -7.37 13.17 6.91
CA ARG A 93 -7.86 14.05 5.85
C ARG A 93 -7.52 13.44 4.49
N ARG A 94 -8.50 13.40 3.58
CA ARG A 94 -8.33 12.95 2.18
C ARG A 94 -7.14 13.68 1.55
N ILE A 95 -6.07 12.95 1.26
CA ILE A 95 -4.99 13.38 0.36
C ILE A 95 -4.77 12.21 -0.59
N SER A 96 -5.49 12.21 -1.72
CA SER A 96 -5.04 11.72 -3.03
C SER A 96 -6.24 11.59 -3.97
N ASP A 97 -6.05 11.98 -5.23
CA ASP A 97 -6.97 11.79 -6.36
C ASP A 97 -6.99 10.34 -6.88
N ALA A 98 -6.31 9.41 -6.20
CA ALA A 98 -6.35 7.99 -6.50
C ALA A 98 -7.72 7.38 -6.13
N ILE A 99 -8.17 6.44 -6.97
CA ILE A 99 -9.49 5.79 -7.01
C ILE A 99 -10.22 5.85 -5.65
N PRO A 100 -11.29 6.65 -5.51
CA PRO A 100 -11.99 6.78 -4.24
C PRO A 100 -12.77 5.48 -3.95
N TYR A 101 -12.21 4.64 -3.08
CA TYR A 101 -12.90 3.51 -2.45
C TYR A 101 -13.14 3.80 -0.96
N ALA A 102 -14.10 3.09 -0.36
CA ALA A 102 -14.58 3.36 0.97
C ALA A 102 -13.47 3.16 2.02
N CYS A 103 -13.30 4.19 2.86
CA CYS A 103 -12.40 4.16 4.00
C CYS A 103 -10.95 3.74 3.67
N ALA A 104 -10.40 4.13 2.50
CA ALA A 104 -9.06 3.76 2.01
C ALA A 104 -7.90 4.04 2.97
N THR A 105 -8.08 5.00 3.87
CA THR A 105 -7.07 5.41 4.85
C THR A 105 -7.33 4.86 6.25
N SER A 106 -8.48 4.22 6.49
CA SER A 106 -8.84 3.69 7.81
C SER A 106 -8.08 2.41 8.14
N THR A 107 -7.65 2.28 9.39
CA THR A 107 -7.04 1.05 9.93
C THR A 107 -7.97 0.30 10.89
N ASP A 108 -9.27 0.64 10.89
CA ASP A 108 -10.29 -0.10 11.65
C ASP A 108 -10.42 -1.54 11.11
N PRO A 109 -10.26 -2.58 11.95
CA PRO A 109 -10.42 -3.98 11.57
C PRO A 109 -11.68 -4.28 10.75
N ALA A 110 -12.80 -3.62 11.05
CA ALA A 110 -14.05 -3.81 10.30
C ALA A 110 -13.93 -3.30 8.86
N HIS A 111 -13.29 -2.14 8.65
CA HIS A 111 -13.03 -1.58 7.33
C HIS A 111 -12.01 -2.41 6.55
N LEU A 112 -10.95 -2.88 7.21
CA LEU A 112 -9.92 -3.72 6.60
C LEU A 112 -10.50 -5.04 6.09
N SER A 113 -11.27 -5.73 6.95
CA SER A 113 -11.96 -6.97 6.60
C SER A 113 -12.90 -6.77 5.41
N LEU A 114 -13.69 -5.68 5.43
CA LEU A 114 -14.64 -5.41 4.35
C LEU A 114 -13.93 -5.07 3.03
N ASN A 115 -12.89 -4.24 3.06
CA ASN A 115 -12.10 -3.90 1.87
C ASN A 115 -11.39 -5.11 1.26
N LEU A 116 -10.83 -6.02 2.08
CA LEU A 116 -10.25 -7.28 1.59
C LEU A 116 -11.28 -8.16 0.90
N ARG A 117 -12.49 -8.29 1.48
CA ARG A 117 -13.57 -9.09 0.88
C ARG A 117 -14.12 -8.45 -0.39
N VAL A 118 -14.23 -7.13 -0.44
CA VAL A 118 -14.61 -6.40 -1.66
C VAL A 118 -13.57 -6.64 -2.76
N GLN A 119 -12.27 -6.56 -2.44
CA GLN A 119 -11.22 -6.87 -3.41
C GLN A 119 -11.28 -8.34 -3.87
N ALA A 120 -11.50 -9.28 -2.95
CA ALA A 120 -11.68 -10.70 -3.29
C ALA A 120 -12.88 -10.92 -4.24
N PHE A 121 -13.96 -10.17 -4.05
CA PHE A 121 -15.11 -10.19 -4.96
C PHE A 121 -14.78 -9.64 -6.34
N ILE A 122 -14.08 -8.52 -6.41
CA ILE A 122 -13.63 -7.95 -7.69
C ILE A 122 -12.76 -8.96 -8.45
N GLU A 123 -11.82 -9.63 -7.77
CA GLU A 123 -10.97 -10.66 -8.40
C GLU A 123 -11.77 -11.91 -8.82
N ALA A 124 -12.78 -12.30 -8.04
CA ALA A 124 -13.67 -13.40 -8.41
C ALA A 124 -14.50 -13.06 -9.66
N CYS A 125 -14.99 -11.82 -9.79
CA CYS A 125 -15.67 -11.34 -11.00
C CYS A 125 -14.75 -11.35 -12.22
N ARG A 126 -13.46 -11.05 -12.05
CA ARG A 126 -12.47 -11.08 -13.13
C ARG A 126 -12.16 -12.49 -13.63
N THR A 127 -12.08 -13.46 -12.71
CA THR A 127 -11.54 -14.79 -13.00
C THR A 127 -12.60 -15.84 -13.33
N ARG A 128 -13.87 -15.60 -12.97
CA ARG A 128 -14.98 -16.52 -13.22
C ARG A 128 -15.80 -16.06 -14.44
N PRO A 129 -15.90 -16.87 -15.50
CA PRO A 129 -16.68 -16.49 -16.68
C PRO A 129 -18.17 -16.42 -16.35
N LEU A 130 -18.83 -15.35 -16.79
CA LEU A 130 -20.29 -15.24 -16.74
C LEU A 130 -20.88 -15.90 -18.00
N HIS A 131 -21.73 -16.91 -17.81
CA HIS A 131 -22.46 -17.61 -18.87
C HIS A 131 -23.63 -16.76 -19.39
N ASP A 132 -23.95 -16.87 -20.70
CA ASP A 132 -25.06 -16.17 -21.32
C ASP A 132 -26.42 -16.70 -20.79
N THR A 133 -27.41 -15.81 -20.67
CA THR A 133 -28.75 -16.06 -20.11
C THR A 133 -29.64 -16.94 -20.98
N ASP A 134 -29.16 -17.38 -22.15
CA ASP A 134 -29.96 -18.09 -23.14
C ASP A 134 -29.93 -19.64 -22.97
N ASP A 135 -29.12 -20.16 -22.04
CA ASP A 135 -29.08 -21.59 -21.69
C ASP A 135 -29.46 -21.83 -20.21
N PRO A 136 -30.35 -22.81 -19.89
CA PRO A 136 -30.66 -23.17 -18.51
C PRO A 136 -29.65 -24.22 -17.96
N PRO A 137 -29.29 -24.25 -16.66
CA PRO A 137 -29.50 -23.30 -15.54
C PRO A 137 -28.25 -22.43 -15.21
N PRO A 138 -28.36 -21.40 -14.32
CA PRO A 138 -27.22 -20.59 -13.92
C PRO A 138 -26.08 -21.45 -13.39
N SER A 139 -24.88 -21.21 -13.92
CA SER A 139 -23.68 -21.94 -13.53
C SER A 139 -23.45 -21.83 -12.01
N THR A 140 -22.88 -22.87 -11.42
CA THR A 140 -22.53 -22.91 -9.99
C THR A 140 -21.66 -21.71 -9.59
N ASP A 141 -20.82 -21.23 -10.51
CA ASP A 141 -19.95 -20.06 -10.31
C ASP A 141 -20.72 -18.74 -10.21
N GLN A 142 -21.77 -18.54 -11.02
CA GLN A 142 -22.65 -17.37 -10.92
C GLN A 142 -23.40 -17.35 -9.59
N ILE A 143 -23.93 -18.49 -9.16
CA ILE A 143 -24.62 -18.62 -7.86
C ILE A 143 -23.65 -18.29 -6.72
N ALA A 144 -22.39 -18.75 -6.82
CA ALA A 144 -21.37 -18.45 -5.83
C ALA A 144 -21.01 -16.96 -5.77
N LEU A 145 -20.91 -16.28 -6.92
CA LEU A 145 -20.68 -14.83 -6.98
C LEU A 145 -21.84 -14.03 -6.37
N LEU A 146 -23.08 -14.38 -6.68
CA LEU A 146 -24.28 -13.76 -6.10
C LEU A 146 -24.33 -13.96 -4.59
N THR A 147 -24.06 -15.18 -4.13
CA THR A 147 -23.97 -15.49 -2.70
C THR A 147 -22.90 -14.65 -2.01
N MET A 148 -21.76 -14.42 -2.67
CA MET A 148 -20.67 -13.61 -2.12
C MET A 148 -21.05 -12.12 -2.05
N ALA A 149 -21.72 -11.59 -3.08
CA ALA A 149 -22.26 -10.23 -3.07
C ALA A 149 -23.28 -10.02 -1.95
N GLN A 150 -24.20 -10.98 -1.74
CA GLN A 150 -25.18 -10.94 -0.64
C GLN A 150 -24.51 -10.93 0.73
N LYS A 151 -23.50 -11.78 0.94
CA LYS A 151 -22.71 -11.82 2.19
C LYS A 151 -21.98 -10.50 2.44
N LEU A 152 -21.44 -9.88 1.40
CA LEU A 152 -20.78 -8.57 1.48
C LEU A 152 -21.75 -7.46 1.91
N LEU A 153 -22.94 -7.43 1.30
CA LEU A 153 -23.96 -6.45 1.64
C LEU A 153 -24.41 -6.58 3.10
N ALA A 154 -24.66 -7.81 3.56
CA ALA A 154 -24.99 -8.08 4.96
C ALA A 154 -23.88 -7.61 5.91
N HIS A 155 -22.61 -7.85 5.56
CA HIS A 155 -21.47 -7.39 6.36
C HIS A 155 -21.38 -5.87 6.44
N ALA A 156 -21.60 -5.17 5.32
CA ALA A 156 -21.60 -3.71 5.28
C ALA A 156 -22.74 -3.11 6.13
N GLN A 157 -23.90 -3.77 6.20
CA GLN A 157 -25.04 -3.33 7.02
C GLN A 157 -24.79 -3.44 8.53
N ILE A 158 -23.91 -4.34 8.96
CA ILE A 158 -23.59 -4.57 10.39
C ILE A 158 -22.62 -3.50 10.94
N LEU A 159 -22.00 -2.67 10.09
CA LEU A 159 -21.07 -1.63 10.55
C LEU A 159 -21.77 -0.64 11.51
N PRO A 160 -21.10 -0.24 12.62
CA PRO A 160 -21.72 0.61 13.63
C PRO A 160 -21.98 2.04 13.13
N ASN A 161 -21.05 2.59 12.34
CA ASN A 161 -21.13 3.96 11.84
C ASN A 161 -21.99 4.07 10.57
N GLU A 162 -23.01 4.93 10.61
CA GLU A 162 -23.92 5.13 9.48
C GLU A 162 -23.23 5.74 8.25
N SER A 163 -22.30 6.66 8.45
CA SER A 163 -21.55 7.29 7.35
C SER A 163 -20.74 6.24 6.59
N ASP A 164 -20.09 5.33 7.30
CA ASP A 164 -19.29 4.25 6.71
C ASP A 164 -20.20 3.25 5.99
N ARG A 165 -21.35 2.87 6.59
CA ARG A 165 -22.37 2.04 5.92
C ARG A 165 -22.77 2.61 4.57
N ARG A 166 -23.04 3.93 4.49
CA ARG A 166 -23.43 4.59 3.25
C ARG A 166 -22.33 4.54 2.19
N LEU A 167 -21.08 4.79 2.58
CA LEU A 167 -19.92 4.73 1.67
C LEU A 167 -19.72 3.32 1.11
N PHE A 168 -19.70 2.30 1.98
CA PHE A 168 -19.55 0.92 1.55
C PHE A 168 -20.72 0.43 0.70
N THR A 169 -21.96 0.80 1.03
CA THR A 169 -23.13 0.42 0.23
C THR A 169 -23.08 1.04 -1.17
N ALA A 170 -22.64 2.30 -1.29
CA ALA A 170 -22.46 2.97 -2.58
C ALA A 170 -21.37 2.29 -3.41
N GLU A 171 -20.24 1.92 -2.79
CA GLU A 171 -19.19 1.16 -3.47
C GLU A 171 -19.66 -0.22 -3.91
N LEU A 172 -20.34 -0.97 -3.02
CA LEU A 172 -20.86 -2.31 -3.32
C LEU A 172 -21.87 -2.29 -4.47
N LYS A 173 -22.66 -1.22 -4.62
CA LYS A 173 -23.55 -1.05 -5.78
C LYS A 173 -22.75 -0.95 -7.09
N ASN A 174 -21.66 -0.18 -7.10
CA ASN A 174 -20.81 -0.01 -8.28
C ASN A 174 -20.05 -1.31 -8.59
N VAL A 175 -19.49 -1.96 -7.58
CA VAL A 175 -18.74 -3.22 -7.72
C VAL A 175 -19.66 -4.37 -8.11
N GLY A 176 -20.88 -4.43 -7.57
CA GLY A 176 -21.90 -5.41 -7.95
C GLY A 176 -22.35 -5.27 -9.41
N ALA A 177 -22.29 -4.06 -9.98
CA ALA A 177 -22.59 -3.84 -11.39
C ALA A 177 -21.62 -4.57 -12.33
N LEU A 178 -20.43 -4.99 -11.86
CA LEU A 178 -19.50 -5.81 -12.66
C LEU A 178 -20.11 -7.14 -13.10
N LEU A 179 -21.03 -7.70 -12.32
CA LEU A 179 -21.72 -8.95 -12.66
C LEU A 179 -22.65 -8.85 -13.88
N ALA A 180 -22.99 -7.62 -14.29
CA ALA A 180 -23.81 -7.39 -15.48
C ALA A 180 -23.01 -7.44 -16.79
N TYR A 181 -21.68 -7.45 -16.72
CA TYR A 181 -20.80 -7.40 -17.89
C TYR A 181 -20.10 -8.72 -18.11
N LYS A 182 -20.16 -9.26 -19.34
CA LYS A 182 -19.46 -10.49 -19.74
C LYS A 182 -17.94 -10.37 -19.55
N VAL A 183 -17.39 -9.24 -19.98
CA VAL A 183 -16.00 -8.86 -19.76
C VAL A 183 -16.00 -7.67 -18.78
N PRO A 184 -15.62 -7.88 -17.52
CA PRO A 184 -15.73 -6.82 -16.51
C PRO A 184 -14.73 -5.66 -16.76
N GLU A 185 -13.67 -5.89 -17.54
CA GLU A 185 -12.67 -4.87 -17.92
C GLU A 185 -13.21 -3.82 -18.91
N ASP A 186 -14.22 -4.17 -19.70
CA ASP A 186 -14.87 -3.23 -20.64
C ASP A 186 -15.96 -2.39 -19.94
N SER A 187 -16.22 -2.68 -18.67
CA SER A 187 -17.23 -1.99 -17.87
C SER A 187 -16.87 -0.53 -17.63
N THR A 188 -17.90 0.31 -17.47
CA THR A 188 -17.76 1.65 -16.87
C THR A 188 -17.13 1.58 -15.47
N MET A 189 -17.19 0.42 -14.80
CA MET A 189 -16.65 0.16 -13.47
C MET A 189 -15.22 -0.42 -13.50
N ARG A 190 -14.55 -0.48 -14.66
CA ARG A 190 -13.17 -0.98 -14.80
C ARG A 190 -12.15 -0.31 -13.88
N LYS A 191 -12.41 0.90 -13.40
CA LYS A 191 -11.56 1.58 -12.41
C LYS A 191 -11.39 0.75 -11.12
N TYR A 192 -12.38 -0.07 -10.74
CA TYR A 192 -12.28 -0.93 -9.56
C TYR A 192 -11.39 -2.16 -9.79
N LEU A 193 -11.18 -2.52 -11.06
CA LEU A 193 -10.33 -3.61 -11.50
C LEU A 193 -8.85 -3.17 -11.58
N ALA A 194 -8.57 -1.88 -11.64
CA ALA A 194 -7.22 -1.35 -11.82
C ALA A 194 -6.22 -1.78 -10.71
N GLN A 195 -4.94 -1.91 -11.06
CA GLN A 195 -3.88 -2.36 -10.15
C GLN A 195 -3.75 -1.41 -8.95
N GLU A 196 -3.97 -0.12 -9.17
CA GLU A 196 -3.89 0.94 -8.17
C GLU A 196 -4.83 0.66 -6.98
N ARG A 197 -5.97 0.00 -7.20
CA ARG A 197 -6.86 -0.40 -6.11
C ARG A 197 -6.24 -1.53 -5.27
N ARG A 198 -5.61 -2.53 -5.89
CA ARG A 198 -4.91 -3.61 -5.17
C ARG A 198 -3.76 -3.06 -4.34
N ASP A 199 -2.97 -2.16 -4.93
CA ASP A 199 -1.84 -1.53 -4.25
C ASP A 199 -2.33 -0.72 -3.05
N ALA A 200 -3.41 0.06 -3.20
CA ALA A 200 -3.97 0.83 -2.09
C ALA A 200 -4.51 -0.04 -0.94
N VAL A 201 -5.15 -1.19 -1.24
CA VAL A 201 -5.56 -2.16 -0.21
C VAL A 201 -4.35 -2.80 0.46
N ALA A 202 -3.33 -3.15 -0.31
CA ALA A 202 -2.09 -3.72 0.21
C ALA A 202 -1.41 -2.72 1.16
N ASP A 203 -1.31 -1.45 0.77
CA ASP A 203 -0.78 -0.37 1.61
C ASP A 203 -1.62 -0.15 2.86
N GLN A 204 -2.95 -0.22 2.75
CA GLN A 204 -3.86 -0.07 3.90
C GLN A 204 -3.65 -1.18 4.93
N ILE A 205 -3.52 -2.43 4.47
CA ILE A 205 -3.25 -3.59 5.33
C ILE A 205 -1.85 -3.52 5.94
N HIS A 206 -0.85 -3.16 5.14
CA HIS A 206 0.54 -3.01 5.60
C HIS A 206 0.64 -1.96 6.71
N ARG A 207 -0.03 -0.81 6.55
CA ARG A 207 -0.14 0.21 7.60
C ARG A 207 -0.79 -0.34 8.87
N ALA A 208 -1.87 -1.11 8.74
CA ALA A 208 -2.56 -1.70 9.88
C ALA A 208 -1.71 -2.74 10.63
N ILE A 209 -0.88 -3.51 9.93
CA ILE A 209 0.07 -4.45 10.54
C ILE A 209 1.02 -3.72 11.48
N PHE A 210 1.64 -2.62 11.03
CA PHE A 210 2.53 -1.81 11.87
C PHE A 210 1.81 -1.18 13.05
N GLU A 211 0.63 -0.59 12.82
CA GLU A 211 -0.16 0.02 13.88
C GLU A 211 -0.57 -1.00 14.96
N SER A 212 -0.95 -2.22 14.56
CA SER A 212 -1.31 -3.29 15.50
C SER A 212 -0.12 -3.77 16.34
N SER A 213 1.10 -3.55 15.84
CA SER A 213 2.36 -3.87 16.51
C SER A 213 2.89 -2.73 17.37
N GLY A 214 2.18 -1.60 17.44
CA GLY A 214 2.61 -0.40 18.18
C GLY A 214 3.72 0.40 17.48
N VAL A 215 4.02 0.09 16.22
CA VAL A 215 5.06 0.77 15.43
C VAL A 215 4.39 1.80 14.53
N CYS A 216 5.00 2.98 14.38
CA CYS A 216 4.54 3.97 13.42
C CYS A 216 4.67 3.42 11.99
N SER A 217 3.62 3.57 11.18
CA SER A 217 3.62 3.13 9.78
C SER A 217 4.51 4.00 8.88
N ILE A 218 4.77 5.23 9.28
CA ILE A 218 5.64 6.19 8.59
C ILE A 218 7.02 6.13 9.24
N SER A 219 8.07 6.09 8.41
CA SER A 219 9.44 6.13 8.92
C SER A 219 9.88 7.52 9.37
N SER A 220 10.84 7.57 10.30
CA SER A 220 11.41 8.84 10.75
C SER A 220 12.03 9.62 9.60
N LEU A 221 12.67 8.91 8.66
CA LEU A 221 13.24 9.51 7.46
C LEU A 221 12.15 10.12 6.56
N GLU A 222 11.07 9.38 6.31
CA GLU A 222 9.96 9.88 5.51
C GLU A 222 9.28 11.09 6.15
N LEU A 223 9.10 11.07 7.47
CA LEU A 223 8.55 12.21 8.21
C LEU A 223 9.43 13.46 8.08
N LEU A 224 10.76 13.30 8.20
CA LEU A 224 11.72 14.38 8.00
C LEU A 224 11.65 14.94 6.58
N VAL A 225 11.64 14.06 5.57
CA VAL A 225 11.54 14.48 4.15
C VAL A 225 10.25 15.28 3.92
N ARG A 226 9.08 14.76 4.33
CA ARG A 226 7.79 15.46 4.17
C ARG A 226 7.76 16.80 4.91
N TYR A 227 8.34 16.86 6.10
CA TYR A 227 8.45 18.11 6.86
C TYR A 227 9.33 19.12 6.11
N THR A 228 10.52 18.71 5.67
CA THR A 228 11.44 19.55 4.93
C THR A 228 10.83 20.03 3.61
N GLU A 229 10.15 19.17 2.85
CA GLU A 229 9.43 19.55 1.62
C GLU A 229 8.35 20.59 1.90
N SER A 230 7.55 20.39 2.96
CA SER A 230 6.50 21.33 3.36
C SER A 230 7.08 22.70 3.73
N VAL A 231 8.14 22.71 4.56
CA VAL A 231 8.83 23.94 4.95
C VAL A 231 9.39 24.66 3.73
N TRP A 232 10.04 23.95 2.81
CA TRP A 232 10.56 24.53 1.58
C TRP A 232 9.46 25.09 0.69
N TYR A 233 8.37 24.34 0.49
CA TYR A 233 7.22 24.78 -0.29
C TYR A 233 6.65 26.09 0.25
N PHE A 234 6.43 26.19 1.58
CA PHE A 234 5.91 27.40 2.19
C PHE A 234 6.91 28.55 2.18
N ALA A 235 8.20 28.29 2.44
CA ALA A 235 9.25 29.31 2.37
C ALA A 235 9.35 29.92 0.97
N ASN A 236 9.29 29.09 -0.07
CA ASN A 236 9.27 29.54 -1.46
C ASN A 236 8.01 30.35 -1.78
N LYS A 237 6.82 29.87 -1.34
CA LYS A 237 5.54 30.58 -1.51
C LYS A 237 5.53 31.95 -0.82
N MET A 238 6.24 32.09 0.30
CA MET A 238 6.40 33.35 1.04
C MET A 238 7.54 34.24 0.49
N GLY A 239 8.24 33.81 -0.57
CA GLY A 239 9.33 34.59 -1.16
C GLY A 239 10.57 34.70 -0.28
N VAL A 240 10.75 33.79 0.68
CA VAL A 240 11.94 33.77 1.54
C VAL A 240 13.15 33.45 0.68
N LYS A 241 14.08 34.40 0.57
CA LYS A 241 15.32 34.18 -0.18
C LYS A 241 16.21 33.20 0.59
N PRO A 242 16.78 32.17 -0.07
CA PRO A 242 17.73 31.28 0.57
C PRO A 242 18.96 32.09 1.01
N ARG A 243 19.54 31.70 2.15
CA ARG A 243 20.81 32.28 2.59
C ARG A 243 21.90 32.00 1.54
N PRO A 244 22.85 32.92 1.32
CA PRO A 244 24.00 32.67 0.46
C PRO A 244 24.73 31.39 0.92
N GLY A 245 24.95 30.44 0.00
CA GLY A 245 25.58 29.15 0.30
C GLY A 245 24.63 28.05 0.80
N ALA A 246 23.32 28.29 0.90
CA ALA A 246 22.37 27.22 1.21
C ALA A 246 22.29 26.20 0.07
N LEU A 247 22.39 24.92 0.39
CA LEU A 247 22.11 23.83 -0.54
C LEU A 247 20.61 23.86 -0.87
N LEU A 248 20.30 24.21 -2.12
CA LEU A 248 18.94 24.19 -2.62
C LEU A 248 18.58 22.78 -3.09
N PRO A 249 17.36 22.30 -2.80
CA PRO A 249 16.86 21.08 -3.43
C PRO A 249 16.95 21.19 -4.96
N PRO A 250 17.23 20.09 -5.68
CA PRO A 250 17.21 20.11 -7.14
C PRO A 250 15.80 20.48 -7.60
N THR A 251 15.65 21.72 -8.07
CA THR A 251 14.43 22.14 -8.74
C THR A 251 14.37 21.35 -10.04
N GLN A 252 13.24 20.71 -10.37
CA GLN A 252 12.96 20.28 -11.74
C GLN A 252 12.82 21.54 -12.60
N GLN A 253 13.95 22.17 -12.92
CA GLN A 253 14.03 23.02 -14.08
C GLN A 253 13.80 22.06 -15.24
N LYS A 254 12.64 22.19 -15.88
CA LYS A 254 12.46 21.82 -17.28
C LYS A 254 13.41 22.70 -18.10
N GLU A 255 14.71 22.45 -17.99
CA GLU A 255 15.59 22.80 -19.09
C GLU A 255 15.17 21.89 -20.24
N PRO A 256 14.90 22.42 -21.44
CA PRO A 256 14.76 21.56 -22.60
C PRO A 256 16.10 20.83 -22.74
N GLU A 257 16.10 19.55 -22.38
CA GLU A 257 17.20 18.64 -22.65
C GLU A 257 17.37 18.60 -24.17
N THR A 258 18.20 19.50 -24.69
CA THR A 258 18.71 19.39 -26.04
C THR A 258 19.65 18.20 -26.03
N VAL A 259 19.06 17.01 -26.15
CA VAL A 259 19.80 15.80 -26.45
C VAL A 259 20.60 16.11 -27.73
N PRO A 260 21.94 16.09 -27.69
CA PRO A 260 22.71 16.26 -28.91
C PRO A 260 22.30 15.16 -29.87
N ILE A 261 21.81 15.55 -31.05
CA ILE A 261 21.40 14.62 -32.09
C ILE A 261 22.64 13.79 -32.44
N PHE A 262 22.60 12.50 -32.09
CA PHE A 262 23.63 11.56 -32.48
C PHE A 262 23.52 11.34 -33.99
N HIS A 263 24.38 12.02 -34.75
CA HIS A 263 24.48 11.83 -36.19
C HIS A 263 25.19 10.52 -36.49
N LEU A 264 24.41 9.45 -36.62
CA LEU A 264 24.88 8.08 -36.90
C LEU A 264 25.83 8.00 -38.12
N GLY A 265 25.68 8.91 -39.10
CA GLY A 265 26.57 9.00 -40.27
C GLY A 265 28.00 9.42 -39.93
N LEU A 266 28.18 10.43 -39.07
CA LEU A 266 29.51 10.90 -38.65
C LEU A 266 30.28 9.84 -37.83
N PHE A 267 29.56 8.95 -37.15
CA PHE A 267 30.16 7.88 -36.36
C PHE A 267 30.65 6.70 -37.22
N LEU A 268 30.01 6.47 -38.37
CA LEU A 268 30.34 5.36 -39.27
C LEU A 268 31.43 5.68 -40.29
N ASP A 269 31.65 6.96 -40.59
CA ASP A 269 32.71 7.41 -41.51
C ASP A 269 34.10 7.51 -40.88
N LEU A 270 34.25 7.15 -39.59
CA LEU A 270 35.52 7.11 -38.85
C LEU A 270 36.20 5.71 -38.88
N LYS A 271 36.15 5.03 -40.02
CA LYS A 271 36.93 3.81 -40.27
C LYS A 271 37.82 3.95 -41.50
#